data_AF-A0A7J2PQD8-F1
#
_entry.id   AF-A0A7J2PQD8-F1
#
_cell.length_a   1.000
_cell.length_b   1.000
_cell.length_c   1.000
_cell.angle_alpha   90.00
_cell.angle_beta   90.00
_cell.angle_gamma   90.00
#
_symmetry.space_group_name_H-M   'P 1'
#
loop_
_entity.id
_entity.type
_entity.pdbx_description
1 polymer ?
#
loop_
_entity_poly.entity_id
_entity_poly.type
_entity_poly.pdbx_seq_one_letter_code
_entity_poly.pdbx_strand_id
1 'polypeptide(L)'
;MNQDEKRIAFSYEGLQSHLMQVYLTIKLQANDILEIGTRFSLIKAILGPFCNLTTLDFKKEFNPDLLIDISDLKQLNTLKDNTYDLILLCEVLEHISYEKLDGIFQILKNKTRKYVIISVPDQSSYINITFFGYGISNKISKVLKNIFNLFSAKVGNLISKLDYKFRKSKRKFIMRKFEVDWHTHQWELGVNKYNVKLFRQLLEKHFTII
;
A
#
# COMPACT_ATOMS: atom_id res chain seq x y z
N MET A 1 -32.22 -19.27 8.16
CA MET A 1 -30.79 -19.07 7.86
C MET A 1 -30.58 -17.57 7.78
N ASN A 2 -29.94 -16.97 8.80
CA ASN A 2 -29.85 -15.52 8.96
C ASN A 2 -28.98 -14.88 7.86
N GLN A 3 -29.35 -13.67 7.48
CA GLN A 3 -28.66 -12.81 6.50
C GLN A 3 -27.27 -12.31 6.96
N ASP A 4 -26.74 -12.85 8.06
CA ASP A 4 -25.53 -12.36 8.74
C ASP A 4 -24.23 -13.05 8.28
N GLU A 5 -24.31 -14.14 7.53
CA GLU A 5 -23.15 -14.69 6.81
C GLU A 5 -23.05 -14.08 5.40
N LYS A 6 -22.93 -12.75 5.31
CA LYS A 6 -22.23 -12.18 4.16
C LYS A 6 -20.78 -12.65 4.28
N ARG A 7 -20.50 -13.84 3.74
CA ARG A 7 -19.15 -14.25 3.38
C ARG A 7 -18.53 -13.04 2.70
N ILE A 8 -17.52 -12.46 3.32
CA ILE A 8 -16.79 -11.34 2.75
C ILE A 8 -16.14 -11.90 1.49
N ALA A 9 -16.83 -11.75 0.36
CA ALA A 9 -16.32 -12.18 -0.92
C ALA A 9 -15.08 -11.34 -1.19
N PHE A 10 -13.97 -12.01 -1.49
CA PHE A 10 -12.77 -11.34 -1.95
C PHE A 10 -13.12 -10.53 -3.20
N SER A 11 -12.86 -9.22 -3.19
CA SER A 11 -13.05 -8.42 -4.41
C SER A 11 -12.04 -8.85 -5.46
N TYR A 12 -12.38 -8.63 -6.73
CA TYR A 12 -11.45 -8.90 -7.84
C TYR A 12 -10.16 -8.09 -7.68
N GLU A 13 -10.29 -6.82 -7.28
CA GLU A 13 -9.17 -5.91 -7.03
C GLU A 13 -8.33 -6.38 -5.84
N GLY A 14 -8.98 -6.89 -4.79
CA GLY A 14 -8.30 -7.51 -3.66
C GLY A 14 -7.46 -8.69 -4.13
N LEU A 15 -8.01 -9.57 -4.97
CA LEU A 15 -7.32 -10.76 -5.48
C LEU A 15 -6.12 -10.36 -6.31
N GLN A 16 -6.29 -9.39 -7.18
CA GLN A 16 -5.21 -8.84 -7.99
C GLN A 16 -4.07 -8.27 -7.12
N SER A 17 -4.40 -7.54 -6.05
CA SER A 17 -3.39 -7.02 -5.11
C SER A 17 -2.60 -8.14 -4.46
N HIS A 18 -3.26 -9.17 -3.93
CA HIS A 18 -2.57 -10.28 -3.28
C HIS A 18 -1.70 -11.10 -4.25
N LEU A 19 -2.18 -11.33 -5.47
CA LEU A 19 -1.37 -11.99 -6.50
C LEU A 19 -0.14 -11.17 -6.90
N MET A 20 -0.25 -9.83 -6.92
CA MET A 20 0.92 -8.97 -7.13
C MET A 20 1.92 -9.08 -5.99
N GLN A 21 1.46 -9.14 -4.74
CA GLN A 21 2.33 -9.35 -3.56
C GLN A 21 3.10 -10.69 -3.67
N VAL A 22 2.40 -11.77 -4.04
CA VAL A 22 3.02 -13.08 -4.30
C VAL A 22 4.07 -12.97 -5.41
N TYR A 23 3.71 -12.36 -6.54
CA TYR A 23 4.61 -12.21 -7.68
C TYR A 23 5.89 -11.44 -7.33
N LEU A 24 5.77 -10.29 -6.66
CA LEU A 24 6.92 -9.49 -6.23
C LEU A 24 7.81 -10.25 -5.25
N THR A 25 7.20 -11.01 -4.33
CA THR A 25 7.94 -11.82 -3.37
C THR A 25 8.77 -12.90 -4.05
N ILE A 26 8.17 -13.64 -5.00
CA ILE A 26 8.87 -14.66 -5.79
C ILE A 26 10.01 -14.03 -6.60
N LYS A 27 9.78 -12.85 -7.19
CA LYS A 27 10.80 -12.14 -7.99
C LYS A 27 12.02 -11.72 -7.16
N LEU A 28 11.83 -11.37 -5.90
CA LEU A 28 12.93 -11.00 -5.00
C LEU A 28 13.68 -12.21 -4.41
N GLN A 29 13.18 -13.43 -4.60
CA GLN A 29 13.80 -14.67 -4.12
C GLN A 29 14.17 -14.62 -2.62
N ALA A 30 13.30 -14.01 -1.81
CA ALA A 30 13.48 -13.91 -0.37
C ALA A 30 13.13 -15.23 0.33
N ASN A 31 13.89 -15.60 1.37
CA ASN A 31 13.67 -16.85 2.10
C ASN A 31 13.00 -16.61 3.47
N ASP A 32 13.53 -15.70 4.28
CA ASP A 32 12.91 -15.36 5.57
C ASP A 32 12.01 -14.14 5.41
N ILE A 33 10.69 -14.33 5.54
CA ILE A 33 9.69 -13.33 5.17
C ILE A 33 8.80 -13.01 6.36
N LEU A 34 8.57 -11.72 6.61
CA LEU A 34 7.56 -11.24 7.54
C LEU A 34 6.39 -10.65 6.74
N GLU A 35 5.22 -11.27 6.81
CA GLU A 35 3.95 -10.71 6.33
C GLU A 35 3.26 -9.96 7.48
N ILE A 36 3.04 -8.65 7.33
CA ILE A 36 2.29 -7.84 8.30
C ILE A 36 0.91 -7.53 7.72
N GLY A 37 -0.14 -7.91 8.45
CA GLY A 37 -1.55 -7.76 8.02
C GLY A 37 -2.10 -8.99 7.30
N THR A 38 -1.96 -10.19 7.88
CA THR A 38 -2.22 -11.47 7.17
C THR A 38 -3.67 -11.69 6.77
N ARG A 39 -4.63 -11.20 7.57
CA ARG A 39 -6.09 -11.36 7.39
C ARG A 39 -6.55 -12.77 6.94
N PHE A 40 -6.58 -13.01 5.62
CA PHE A 40 -7.06 -14.25 5.00
C PHE A 40 -5.97 -15.31 4.82
N SER A 41 -4.73 -15.01 5.24
CA SER A 41 -3.56 -15.90 5.14
C SER A 41 -3.30 -16.42 3.71
N LEU A 42 -3.73 -15.69 2.69
CA LEU A 42 -3.60 -16.08 1.28
C LEU A 42 -2.12 -16.13 0.87
N ILE A 43 -1.33 -15.13 1.29
CA ILE A 43 0.10 -15.07 0.99
C ILE A 43 0.83 -16.23 1.68
N LYS A 44 0.59 -16.45 2.98
CA LYS A 44 1.11 -17.62 3.71
C LYS A 44 0.72 -18.95 3.07
N ALA A 45 -0.52 -19.11 2.63
CA ALA A 45 -0.99 -20.34 2.00
C ALA A 45 -0.27 -20.63 0.67
N ILE A 46 0.03 -19.60 -0.11
CA ILE A 46 0.69 -19.75 -1.42
C ILE A 46 2.21 -19.89 -1.27
N LEU A 47 2.84 -19.06 -0.45
CA LEU A 47 4.30 -18.94 -0.36
C LEU A 47 4.92 -19.79 0.75
N GLY A 48 4.18 -20.12 1.81
CA GLY A 48 4.70 -20.89 2.96
C GLY A 48 5.36 -22.22 2.61
N PRO A 49 4.93 -22.97 1.58
CA PRO A 49 5.64 -24.17 1.14
C PRO A 49 7.03 -23.93 0.53
N PHE A 50 7.35 -22.68 0.15
CA PHE A 50 8.55 -22.33 -0.60
C PHE A 50 9.53 -21.42 0.18
N CYS A 51 9.12 -20.87 1.32
CA CYS A 51 9.93 -19.97 2.13
C CYS A 51 9.54 -20.00 3.61
N ASN A 52 10.40 -19.46 4.47
CA ASN A 52 10.13 -19.28 5.89
C ASN A 52 9.26 -18.03 6.10
N LEU A 53 7.94 -18.20 6.08
CA LEU A 53 6.99 -17.10 6.21
C LEU A 53 6.40 -17.02 7.61
N THR A 54 6.67 -15.90 8.28
CA THR A 54 6.08 -15.52 9.57
C THR A 54 5.02 -14.46 9.35
N THR A 55 3.85 -14.63 9.97
CA THR A 55 2.74 -13.67 9.91
C THR A 55 2.61 -12.85 11.19
N LEU A 56 2.28 -11.57 11.04
CA LEU A 56 2.04 -10.64 12.12
C LEU A 56 0.72 -9.92 11.90
N ASP A 57 -0.14 -9.93 12.92
CA ASP A 57 -1.39 -9.17 12.93
C ASP A 57 -1.79 -8.84 14.37
N PHE A 58 -2.61 -7.80 14.58
CA PHE A 58 -3.14 -7.47 15.90
C PHE A 58 -4.44 -8.22 16.20
N LYS A 59 -5.11 -8.75 15.17
CA LYS A 59 -6.35 -9.51 15.31
C LYS A 59 -6.06 -11.00 15.47
N LYS A 60 -6.32 -11.50 16.67
CA LYS A 60 -6.16 -12.92 17.01
C LYS A 60 -7.01 -13.85 16.12
N GLU A 61 -8.18 -13.40 15.67
CA GLU A 61 -9.08 -14.19 14.81
C GLU A 61 -8.48 -14.57 13.45
N PHE A 62 -7.42 -13.87 13.01
CA PHE A 62 -6.69 -14.19 11.78
C PHE A 62 -5.57 -15.23 12.01
N ASN A 63 -5.41 -15.71 13.25
CA ASN A 63 -4.40 -16.71 13.64
C ASN A 63 -2.97 -16.38 13.15
N PRO A 64 -2.46 -15.15 13.38
CA PRO A 64 -1.08 -14.82 13.02
C PRO A 64 -0.08 -15.58 13.88
N ASP A 65 1.14 -15.78 13.38
CA ASP A 65 2.23 -16.36 14.16
C ASP A 65 2.67 -15.41 15.30
N LEU A 66 2.57 -14.10 15.06
CA LEU A 66 2.91 -13.03 15.98
C LEU A 66 1.71 -12.11 16.20
N LEU A 67 1.19 -12.07 17.43
CA LEU A 67 0.09 -11.18 17.82
C LEU A 67 0.65 -9.83 18.31
N ILE A 68 0.89 -8.90 17.38
CA ILE A 68 1.51 -7.60 17.65
C ILE A 68 0.71 -6.50 16.95
N ASP A 69 0.42 -5.40 17.67
CA ASP A 69 -0.01 -4.16 17.03
C ASP A 69 1.20 -3.40 16.49
N ILE A 70 1.33 -3.32 15.17
CA ILE A 70 2.37 -2.53 14.50
C ILE A 70 2.33 -1.04 14.88
N SER A 71 1.18 -0.52 15.32
CA SER A 71 1.03 0.85 15.81
C SER A 71 1.63 1.05 17.21
N ASP A 72 1.88 -0.03 17.95
CA ASP A 72 2.63 -0.04 19.20
C ASP A 72 4.11 -0.30 18.93
N LEU A 73 4.88 0.78 18.85
CA LEU A 73 6.31 0.73 18.57
C LEU A 73 7.10 -0.09 19.60
N LYS A 74 6.62 -0.20 20.85
CA LYS A 74 7.30 -1.02 21.87
C LYS A 74 7.14 -2.49 21.54
N GLN A 75 5.93 -2.93 21.18
CA GLN A 75 5.68 -4.31 20.77
C GLN A 75 6.42 -4.63 19.47
N LEU A 76 6.33 -3.76 18.45
CA LEU A 76 7.03 -3.96 17.19
C LEU A 76 8.55 -4.08 17.37
N ASN A 77 9.12 -3.33 18.32
CA ASN A 77 10.55 -3.38 18.57
C ASN A 77 11.02 -4.66 19.29
N THR A 78 10.11 -5.48 19.83
CA THR A 78 10.48 -6.80 20.41
C THR A 78 10.92 -7.81 19.36
N LEU A 79 10.60 -7.57 18.08
CA LEU A 79 11.10 -8.37 16.97
C LEU A 79 12.63 -8.32 16.93
N LYS A 80 13.24 -9.45 16.60
CA LYS A 80 14.70 -9.52 16.47
C LYS A 80 15.19 -8.75 15.24
N ASP A 81 16.29 -8.03 15.39
CA ASP A 81 16.93 -7.28 14.29
C ASP A 81 17.49 -8.23 13.22
N ASN A 82 17.62 -7.74 11.99
CA ASN A 82 18.21 -8.43 10.84
C ASN A 82 17.68 -9.86 10.62
N THR A 83 16.40 -10.09 10.93
CA THR A 83 15.82 -11.45 10.96
C THR A 83 15.13 -11.81 9.65
N TYR A 84 14.60 -10.84 8.92
CA TYR A 84 13.85 -11.10 7.69
C TYR A 84 14.63 -10.61 6.47
N ASP A 85 14.68 -11.38 5.40
CA ASP A 85 15.15 -10.89 4.10
C ASP A 85 14.16 -9.89 3.50
N LEU A 86 12.87 -10.13 3.72
CA LEU A 86 11.78 -9.35 3.17
C LEU A 86 10.70 -9.12 4.23
N ILE A 87 10.22 -7.88 4.31
CA ILE A 87 9.00 -7.54 5.05
C ILE A 87 7.94 -7.11 4.04
N LEU A 88 6.78 -7.78 4.01
CA LEU A 88 5.58 -7.36 3.29
C LEU A 88 4.67 -6.58 4.23
N LEU A 89 4.40 -5.32 3.88
CA LEU A 89 3.50 -4.44 4.62
C LEU A 89 2.54 -3.77 3.63
N CYS A 90 1.53 -4.53 3.21
CA CYS A 90 0.62 -4.17 2.13
C CYS A 90 -0.80 -3.95 2.66
N GLU A 91 -1.42 -2.83 2.34
CA GLU A 91 -2.79 -2.47 2.76
C GLU A 91 -2.98 -2.49 4.30
N VAL A 92 -1.99 -1.97 5.02
CA VAL A 92 -2.00 -1.89 6.50
C VAL A 92 -1.82 -0.44 6.98
N LEU A 93 -0.92 0.32 6.37
CA LEU A 93 -0.45 1.60 6.90
C LEU A 93 -1.52 2.69 6.89
N GLU A 94 -2.45 2.63 5.95
CA GLU A 94 -3.59 3.54 5.83
C GLU A 94 -4.54 3.46 7.03
N HIS A 95 -4.52 2.36 7.77
CA HIS A 95 -5.29 2.17 9.00
C HIS A 95 -4.56 2.69 10.24
N ILE A 96 -3.30 3.09 10.11
CA ILE A 96 -2.44 3.60 11.19
C ILE A 96 -2.32 5.12 11.06
N SER A 97 -2.20 5.81 12.19
CA SER A 97 -1.97 7.26 12.20
C SER A 97 -0.66 7.61 11.50
N TYR A 98 -0.75 8.56 10.55
CA TYR A 98 0.36 8.93 9.67
C TYR A 98 1.61 9.39 10.46
N GLU A 99 1.39 9.98 11.63
CA GLU A 99 2.44 10.50 12.51
C GLU A 99 3.32 9.37 13.10
N LYS A 100 2.83 8.12 13.13
CA LYS A 100 3.59 6.95 13.62
C LYS A 100 4.51 6.33 12.56
N LEU A 101 4.30 6.64 11.28
CA LEU A 101 4.98 5.97 10.16
C LEU A 101 6.50 6.09 10.22
N ASP A 102 7.03 7.25 10.64
CA ASP A 102 8.48 7.47 10.78
C ASP A 102 9.11 6.47 11.76
N GLY A 103 8.47 6.27 12.91
CA GLY A 103 8.92 5.30 13.92
C GLY A 103 8.79 3.86 13.46
N ILE A 104 7.69 3.53 12.76
CA ILE A 104 7.49 2.20 12.18
C ILE A 104 8.60 1.90 11.18
N PHE A 105 8.85 2.80 10.21
CA PHE A 105 9.89 2.62 9.19
C PHE A 105 11.29 2.50 9.79
N GLN A 106 11.60 3.29 10.81
CA GLN A 106 12.87 3.18 11.54
C GLN A 106 13.05 1.79 12.17
N ILE A 107 12.00 1.22 12.75
CA ILE A 107 12.07 -0.12 13.35
C ILE A 107 12.19 -1.18 12.25
N LEU A 108 11.33 -1.13 11.23
CA LEU A 108 11.33 -2.11 10.12
C LEU A 108 12.67 -2.15 9.38
N LYS A 109 13.34 -1.00 9.22
CA LYS A 109 14.70 -0.91 8.70
C LYS A 109 15.68 -1.78 9.46
N ASN A 110 15.56 -1.86 10.79
CA ASN A 110 16.44 -2.67 11.62
C ASN A 110 16.04 -4.16 11.62
N LYS A 111 14.78 -4.49 11.30
CA LYS A 111 14.28 -5.88 11.29
C LYS A 111 14.55 -6.58 9.95
N THR A 112 14.59 -5.82 8.85
CA THR A 112 14.88 -6.36 7.50
C THR A 112 16.39 -6.37 7.20
N ARG A 113 16.83 -7.34 6.41
CA ARG A 113 18.19 -7.43 5.86
C ARG A 113 18.30 -6.84 4.45
N LYS A 114 17.24 -6.92 3.65
CA LYS A 114 17.31 -6.59 2.22
C LYS A 114 16.17 -5.69 1.77
N TYR A 115 14.93 -6.13 1.94
CA TYR A 115 13.79 -5.49 1.28
C TYR A 115 12.61 -5.24 2.23
N VAL A 116 11.85 -4.20 1.90
CA VAL A 116 10.50 -3.97 2.42
C VAL A 116 9.60 -3.68 1.21
N ILE A 117 8.51 -4.42 1.05
CA ILE A 117 7.45 -4.11 0.09
C ILE A 117 6.34 -3.39 0.85
N ILE A 118 5.95 -2.22 0.37
CA ILE A 118 4.88 -1.42 0.96
C ILE A 118 3.84 -1.13 -0.12
N SER A 119 2.56 -1.39 0.18
CA SER A 119 1.44 -0.89 -0.61
C SER A 119 0.51 -0.05 0.26
N VAL A 120 0.02 1.04 -0.32
CA VAL A 120 -0.99 1.92 0.27
C VAL A 120 -1.88 2.46 -0.85
N PRO A 121 -3.17 2.72 -0.57
CA PRO A 121 -4.08 3.30 -1.55
C PRO A 121 -3.64 4.69 -2.00
N ASP A 122 -3.67 4.91 -3.31
CA ASP A 122 -3.41 6.20 -3.95
C ASP A 122 -4.65 6.70 -4.71
N GLN A 123 -5.14 7.87 -4.32
CA GLN A 123 -6.27 8.57 -4.93
C GLN A 123 -5.85 9.64 -5.94
N SER A 124 -4.56 9.74 -6.24
CA SER A 124 -4.07 10.69 -7.23
C SER A 124 -4.72 10.39 -8.59
N SER A 125 -5.50 11.35 -9.10
CA SER A 125 -6.15 11.22 -10.40
C SER A 125 -5.16 11.63 -11.49
N TYR A 126 -4.69 10.68 -12.27
CA TYR A 126 -3.91 10.95 -13.48
C TYR A 126 -4.85 11.04 -14.67
N ILE A 127 -4.91 12.21 -15.30
CA ILE A 127 -5.64 12.38 -16.57
C ILE A 127 -4.67 12.05 -17.69
N ASN A 128 -4.78 10.85 -18.26
CA ASN A 128 -4.00 10.47 -19.44
C ASN A 128 -4.76 10.89 -20.70
N ILE A 129 -4.41 12.03 -21.29
CA ILE A 129 -4.88 12.43 -22.62
C ILE A 129 -3.92 11.82 -23.67
N THR A 130 -4.40 10.83 -24.42
CA THR A 130 -3.61 10.18 -25.47
C THR A 130 -3.99 10.75 -26.84
N PHE A 131 -3.05 11.41 -27.51
CA PHE A 131 -3.22 11.88 -28.89
C PHE A 131 -2.68 10.83 -29.88
N PHE A 132 -3.54 10.35 -30.78
CA PHE A 132 -3.15 9.54 -31.92
C PHE A 132 -2.83 10.47 -33.09
N GLY A 133 -1.55 10.57 -33.44
CA GLY A 133 -1.09 11.36 -34.58
C GLY A 133 -0.54 10.44 -35.67
N TYR A 134 -1.22 10.39 -36.82
CA TYR A 134 -0.66 9.79 -38.03
C TYR A 134 0.38 10.75 -38.62
N GLY A 135 1.65 10.34 -38.73
CA GLY A 135 2.63 10.99 -39.61
C GLY A 135 3.48 12.17 -39.09
N ILE A 136 3.45 12.56 -37.81
CA ILE A 136 4.33 13.64 -37.28
C ILE A 136 5.48 13.05 -36.44
N SER A 137 6.62 12.88 -37.12
CA SER A 137 7.86 12.28 -36.60
C SER A 137 8.63 13.19 -35.61
N ASN A 138 8.77 12.66 -34.39
CA ASN A 138 10.00 12.38 -33.61
C ASN A 138 10.83 13.43 -32.83
N LYS A 139 10.42 14.70 -32.66
CA LYS A 139 11.03 15.53 -31.58
C LYS A 139 10.06 16.49 -30.90
N ILE A 140 9.31 17.24 -31.70
CA ILE A 140 8.32 18.22 -31.21
C ILE A 140 7.15 17.50 -30.51
N SER A 141 6.68 16.38 -31.06
CA SER A 141 5.63 15.56 -30.43
C SER A 141 6.05 15.01 -29.07
N LYS A 142 7.34 14.71 -28.86
CA LYS A 142 7.88 14.23 -27.58
C LYS A 142 7.98 15.36 -26.55
N VAL A 143 8.40 16.55 -26.97
CA VAL A 143 8.44 17.75 -26.11
C VAL A 143 7.03 18.19 -25.72
N LEU A 144 6.11 18.25 -26.69
CA LEU A 144 4.70 18.55 -26.42
C LEU A 144 4.08 17.49 -25.51
N LYS A 145 4.30 16.19 -25.76
CA LYS A 145 3.86 15.12 -24.84
C LYS A 145 4.40 15.32 -23.43
N ASN A 146 5.67 15.69 -23.25
CA ASN A 146 6.22 15.96 -21.91
C ASN A 146 5.59 17.18 -21.23
N ILE A 147 5.39 18.29 -21.97
CA ILE A 147 4.73 19.50 -21.45
C ILE A 147 3.27 19.19 -21.08
N PHE A 148 2.55 18.45 -21.93
CA PHE A 148 1.18 18.04 -21.66
C PHE A 148 1.08 16.99 -20.56
N ASN A 149 2.05 16.08 -20.40
CA ASN A 149 2.09 15.15 -19.26
C ASN A 149 2.32 15.91 -17.94
N LEU A 150 3.17 16.94 -17.95
CA LEU A 150 3.35 17.83 -16.80
C LEU A 150 2.09 18.64 -16.50
N PHE A 151 1.43 19.16 -17.54
CA PHE A 151 0.20 19.93 -17.40
C PHE A 151 -0.97 19.06 -16.96
N SER A 152 -1.15 17.88 -17.53
CA SER A 152 -2.20 16.92 -17.16
C SER A 152 -2.00 16.35 -15.76
N ALA A 153 -0.76 16.12 -15.31
CA ALA A 153 -0.49 15.79 -13.91
C ALA A 153 -0.85 16.95 -12.97
N LYS A 154 -0.58 18.21 -13.36
CA LYS A 154 -0.92 19.40 -12.57
C LYS A 154 -2.43 19.67 -12.52
N VAL A 155 -3.12 19.51 -13.66
CA VAL A 155 -4.58 19.64 -13.78
C VAL A 155 -5.29 18.47 -13.10
N GLY A 156 -4.81 17.24 -13.27
CA GLY A 156 -5.31 16.04 -12.59
C GLY A 156 -5.24 16.20 -11.07
N ASN A 157 -4.12 16.71 -10.54
CA ASN A 157 -3.99 17.06 -9.13
C ASN A 157 -4.94 18.19 -8.68
N LEU A 158 -5.31 19.12 -9.57
CA LEU A 158 -6.26 20.19 -9.26
C LEU A 158 -7.70 19.66 -9.24
N ILE A 159 -8.05 18.80 -10.22
CA ILE A 159 -9.35 18.16 -10.33
C ILE A 159 -9.55 17.17 -9.19
N SER A 160 -8.55 16.36 -8.81
CA SER A 160 -8.65 15.46 -7.65
C SER A 160 -8.87 16.24 -6.35
N LYS A 161 -8.20 17.38 -6.17
CA LYS A 161 -8.43 18.29 -5.03
C LYS A 161 -9.84 18.88 -5.02
N LEU A 162 -10.35 19.31 -6.17
CA LEU A 162 -11.69 19.89 -6.30
C LEU A 162 -12.75 18.81 -6.08
N ASP A 163 -12.65 17.68 -6.77
CA ASP A 163 -13.54 16.53 -6.61
C ASP A 163 -13.55 16.05 -5.15
N TYR A 164 -12.39 15.95 -4.49
CA TYR A 164 -12.30 15.69 -3.06
C TYR A 164 -13.02 16.74 -2.19
N LYS A 165 -12.88 18.04 -2.49
CA LYS A 165 -13.54 19.14 -1.76
C LYS A 165 -15.06 19.09 -1.91
N PHE A 166 -15.58 18.63 -3.04
CA PHE A 166 -17.01 18.52 -3.33
C PHE A 166 -17.62 17.15 -2.97
N ARG A 167 -16.81 16.14 -2.62
CA ARG A 167 -17.29 14.85 -2.10
C ARG A 167 -17.89 15.00 -0.69
N LYS A 168 -19.14 14.54 -0.50
CA LYS A 168 -19.81 14.46 0.81
C LYS A 168 -18.94 13.69 1.82
N SER A 169 -18.90 14.13 3.08
CA SER A 169 -18.08 13.60 4.20
C SER A 169 -17.92 12.06 4.26
N LYS A 170 -18.98 11.29 3.99
CA LYS A 170 -18.96 9.81 3.99
C LYS A 170 -18.24 9.16 2.80
N ARG A 171 -17.74 9.93 1.81
CA ARG A 171 -17.10 9.47 0.56
C ARG A 171 -15.68 10.04 0.33
N LYS A 172 -15.05 10.57 1.39
CA LYS A 172 -13.72 11.21 1.31
C LYS A 172 -12.58 10.22 1.04
N PHE A 173 -12.73 8.97 1.44
CA PHE A 173 -11.83 7.86 1.13
C PHE A 173 -12.58 6.91 0.19
N ILE A 174 -12.04 6.61 -1.00
CA ILE A 174 -12.80 5.89 -2.04
C ILE A 174 -13.05 4.44 -1.61
N MET A 175 -12.11 3.84 -0.87
CA MET A 175 -12.22 2.44 -0.41
C MET A 175 -13.24 2.23 0.71
N ARG A 176 -13.72 3.31 1.33
CA ARG A 176 -14.79 3.25 2.35
C ARG A 176 -16.11 2.66 1.84
N LYS A 177 -16.30 2.52 0.51
CA LYS A 177 -17.48 1.87 -0.08
C LYS A 177 -17.53 0.34 0.16
N PHE A 178 -16.40 -0.27 0.52
CA PHE A 178 -16.27 -1.72 0.71
C PHE A 178 -16.09 -2.17 2.17
N GLU A 179 -16.08 -1.24 3.12
CA GLU A 179 -15.72 -1.53 4.52
C GLU A 179 -16.93 -1.66 5.45
N VAL A 180 -16.92 -2.74 6.23
CA VAL A 180 -17.79 -2.97 7.40
C VAL A 180 -17.11 -2.33 8.61
N ASP A 181 -17.68 -1.21 9.10
CA ASP A 181 -17.53 -0.42 10.34
C ASP A 181 -16.18 -0.28 11.12
N TRP A 182 -15.15 -1.10 10.93
CA TRP A 182 -13.94 -1.11 11.80
C TRP A 182 -12.60 -0.93 11.06
N HIS A 183 -12.63 -0.67 9.75
CA HIS A 183 -11.44 -0.58 8.90
C HIS A 183 -11.19 0.82 8.31
N THR A 184 -11.72 1.90 8.90
CA THR A 184 -11.63 3.21 8.25
C THR A 184 -10.18 3.65 7.99
N HIS A 185 -9.84 3.84 6.71
CA HIS A 185 -8.60 4.50 6.32
C HIS A 185 -8.48 5.84 7.05
N GLN A 186 -7.39 6.03 7.80
CA GLN A 186 -7.06 7.29 8.46
C GLN A 186 -6.51 8.30 7.45
N TRP A 187 -5.87 7.80 6.38
CA TRP A 187 -5.31 8.58 5.29
C TRP A 187 -5.21 7.74 4.01
N GLU A 188 -5.17 8.42 2.87
CA GLU A 188 -4.88 7.83 1.56
C GLU A 188 -3.95 8.81 0.81
N LEU A 189 -3.06 8.30 -0.04
CA LEU A 189 -2.19 9.17 -0.82
C LEU A 189 -3.01 9.97 -1.85
N GLY A 190 -2.51 11.17 -2.17
CA GLY A 190 -3.19 12.07 -3.11
C GLY A 190 -4.37 12.83 -2.47
N VAL A 191 -4.64 12.62 -1.18
CA VAL A 191 -5.73 13.26 -0.44
C VAL A 191 -5.20 14.25 0.59
N ASN A 192 -5.73 15.48 0.56
CA ASN A 192 -5.52 16.50 1.60
C ASN A 192 -4.02 16.80 1.88
N LYS A 193 -3.53 16.50 3.09
CA LYS A 193 -2.14 16.72 3.53
C LYS A 193 -1.20 15.55 3.21
N TYR A 194 -1.73 14.43 2.72
CA TYR A 194 -0.99 13.18 2.49
C TYR A 194 -0.55 13.07 1.02
N ASN A 195 0.48 13.84 0.68
CA ASN A 195 1.02 13.90 -0.68
C ASN A 195 1.98 12.73 -0.93
N VAL A 196 1.86 12.08 -2.10
CA VAL A 196 2.81 11.07 -2.61
C VAL A 196 4.26 11.51 -2.45
N LYS A 197 4.59 12.78 -2.73
CA LYS A 197 5.95 13.31 -2.56
C LYS A 197 6.44 13.25 -1.11
N LEU A 198 5.58 13.63 -0.15
CA LEU A 198 5.95 13.62 1.27
C LEU A 198 6.10 12.19 1.79
N PHE A 199 5.21 11.29 1.37
CA PHE A 199 5.32 9.88 1.71
C PHE A 199 6.59 9.24 1.13
N ARG A 200 6.92 9.57 -0.13
CA ARG A 200 8.19 9.14 -0.75
C ARG A 200 9.41 9.66 0.01
N GLN A 201 9.43 10.93 0.40
CA GLN A 201 10.52 11.50 1.20
C GLN A 201 10.65 10.80 2.56
N LEU A 202 9.52 10.44 3.18
CA LEU A 202 9.50 9.69 4.44
C LEU A 202 10.08 8.28 4.26
N LEU A 203 9.77 7.60 3.16
CA LEU A 203 10.38 6.31 2.81
C LEU A 203 11.89 6.45 2.56
N GLU A 204 12.30 7.44 1.76
CA GLU A 204 13.71 7.68 1.39
C GLU A 204 14.59 8.07 2.59
N LYS A 205 13.99 8.57 3.68
CA LYS A 205 14.70 8.79 4.96
C LYS A 205 15.22 7.47 5.56
N HIS A 206 14.50 6.37 5.36
CA HIS A 206 14.79 5.07 5.99
C HIS A 206 15.34 4.04 5.01
N PHE A 207 14.87 4.06 3.77
CA PHE A 207 15.10 3.03 2.75
C PHE A 207 15.60 3.63 1.44
N THR A 208 16.26 2.82 0.61
CA THR A 208 16.51 3.15 -0.79
C THR A 208 15.40 2.57 -1.65
N ILE A 209 14.68 3.42 -2.38
CA ILE A 209 13.63 2.98 -3.32
C ILE A 209 14.31 2.55 -4.63
N ILE A 210 14.03 1.31 -5.04
CA ILE A 210 14.54 0.70 -6.28
C ILE A 210 13.47 0.66 -7.38
#